data_AF-A0A760RQ19-F1
#
_entry.id   AF-A0A760RQ19-F1
#
_cell.length_a   1.000
_cell.length_b   1.000
_cell.length_c   1.000
_cell.angle_alpha   90.00
_cell.angle_beta   90.00
_cell.angle_gamma   90.00
#
_symmetry.space_group_name_H-M   'P 1'
#
loop_
_entity.id
_entity.type
_entity.pdbx_description
1 polymer ?
#
loop_
_entity_poly.entity_id
_entity_poly.type
_entity_poly.pdbx_seq_one_letter_code
_entity_poly.pdbx_strand_id
1 'polypeptide(L)'
;MSGLSYPEKLLDGTEVEWKTVSDIAGYSTTKVDADKLDATSFVGVDNLLADKGGRIDATYQPNTARLTAYEPGDILLGNIRPYLKKIWLATNNGGCSGDVLAIRILADCKKFISPEYLYYALSSDSFFSYSMQHAKGAKMPRGSKDAILNYQIPIPCPDNPEKSLAIQSEIVRILDKLSVLTAELTAELTAELTMRKKQYNYYRDQLLSFKEGEVEWKTLWEITEINTGQKPSEILDKAATFDYINAGTSRSGYTTMSNCDGDTVTTPSRGQGGIGFVGYQKTPFWLGPLCYKIKALNNEILINKFLFYTLQSRNRILLSLKKEGGVPAVNKIDLAKLIIPLPSLNEQKRIVSLLDKFDTLTNSFTEGLPREIELRQKQYEYYRDLLFNFPKPETVSN
;
A
#
# COMPACT_ATOMS: atom_id res chain seq x y z
N MET A 1 -29.79 7.65 -24.45
CA MET A 1 -29.26 6.51 -25.23
C MET A 1 -28.52 5.60 -24.27
N SER A 2 -29.14 4.50 -23.85
CA SER A 2 -28.50 3.50 -22.98
C SER A 2 -27.42 2.77 -23.78
N GLY A 3 -26.20 3.29 -23.73
CA GLY A 3 -25.07 2.70 -24.44
C GLY A 3 -24.67 1.39 -23.76
N LEU A 4 -24.66 0.30 -24.54
CA LEU A 4 -24.12 -0.99 -24.12
C LEU A 4 -22.74 -0.81 -23.48
N SER A 5 -22.51 -1.49 -22.37
CA SER A 5 -21.21 -1.64 -21.72
C SER A 5 -20.19 -2.23 -22.71
N TYR A 6 -18.90 -1.99 -22.47
CA TYR A 6 -17.85 -2.50 -23.35
C TYR A 6 -17.86 -4.03 -23.50
N PRO A 7 -18.08 -4.83 -22.43
CA PRO A 7 -18.27 -6.28 -22.57
C PRO A 7 -19.44 -6.67 -23.47
N GLU A 8 -20.59 -5.97 -23.37
CA GLU A 8 -21.75 -6.24 -24.24
C GLU A 8 -21.45 -5.94 -25.72
N LYS A 9 -20.60 -4.95 -26.00
CA LYS A 9 -20.11 -4.67 -27.36
C LYS A 9 -19.19 -5.76 -27.88
N LEU A 10 -18.34 -6.34 -27.03
CA LEU A 10 -17.46 -7.46 -27.40
C LEU A 10 -18.27 -8.72 -27.74
N LEU A 11 -19.39 -8.94 -27.03
CA LEU A 11 -20.27 -10.07 -27.28
C LEU A 11 -21.08 -9.94 -28.58
N ASP A 12 -21.34 -8.72 -29.05
CA ASP A 12 -22.14 -8.48 -30.27
C ASP A 12 -23.45 -9.29 -30.27
N GLY A 13 -24.18 -9.25 -29.15
CA GLY A 13 -25.46 -9.95 -28.97
C GLY A 13 -25.39 -11.46 -28.73
N THR A 14 -24.21 -12.04 -28.51
CA THR A 14 -24.08 -13.47 -28.14
C THR A 14 -24.09 -13.71 -26.62
N GLU A 15 -24.46 -14.94 -26.24
CA GLU A 15 -24.61 -15.35 -24.84
C GLU A 15 -23.26 -15.63 -24.14
N VAL A 16 -23.30 -15.61 -22.81
CA VAL A 16 -22.20 -15.97 -21.91
C VAL A 16 -22.64 -17.14 -21.05
N GLU A 17 -21.85 -18.20 -21.04
CA GLU A 17 -22.04 -19.33 -20.12
C GLU A 17 -21.13 -19.18 -18.90
N TRP A 18 -21.68 -19.31 -17.69
CA TRP A 18 -20.88 -19.30 -16.47
C TRP A 18 -20.52 -20.73 -16.06
N LYS A 19 -19.27 -21.11 -16.29
CA LYS A 19 -18.75 -22.44 -15.93
C LYS A 19 -18.00 -22.38 -14.60
N THR A 20 -18.10 -23.44 -13.78
CA THR A 20 -17.23 -23.56 -12.61
C THR A 20 -15.79 -23.81 -13.04
N VAL A 21 -14.81 -23.47 -12.21
CA VAL A 21 -13.40 -23.83 -12.48
C VAL A 21 -13.29 -25.35 -12.68
N SER A 22 -14.02 -26.19 -11.94
CA SER A 22 -14.04 -27.65 -12.14
C SER A 22 -14.53 -28.11 -13.51
N ASP A 23 -15.38 -27.34 -14.19
CA ASP A 23 -15.87 -27.69 -15.53
C ASP A 23 -14.81 -27.44 -16.63
N ILE A 24 -13.78 -26.63 -16.34
CA ILE A 24 -12.79 -26.16 -17.32
C ILE A 24 -11.34 -26.51 -16.94
N ALA A 25 -11.06 -26.69 -15.65
CA ALA A 25 -9.73 -26.87 -15.09
C ALA A 25 -9.77 -27.70 -13.80
N GLY A 26 -8.63 -28.26 -13.43
CA GLY A 26 -8.46 -28.99 -12.18
C GLY A 26 -7.07 -28.82 -11.62
N TYR A 27 -6.83 -29.38 -10.43
CA TYR A 27 -5.47 -29.40 -9.90
C TYR A 27 -4.60 -30.39 -10.66
N SER A 28 -3.37 -30.01 -10.99
CA SER A 28 -2.40 -30.92 -11.59
C SER A 28 -2.18 -32.15 -10.70
N THR A 29 -2.32 -33.32 -11.30
CA THR A 29 -2.09 -34.63 -10.65
C THR A 29 -0.70 -35.17 -10.95
N THR A 30 0.03 -34.55 -11.90
CA THR A 30 1.35 -34.98 -12.32
C THR A 30 2.40 -34.64 -11.24
N LYS A 31 3.50 -35.41 -11.23
CA LYS A 31 4.54 -35.31 -10.21
C LYS A 31 5.92 -35.18 -10.82
N VAL A 32 6.79 -34.43 -10.14
CA VAL A 32 8.20 -34.26 -10.48
C VAL A 32 9.05 -34.52 -9.24
N ASP A 33 10.24 -35.07 -9.46
CA ASP A 33 11.19 -35.38 -8.40
C ASP A 33 12.02 -34.13 -8.07
N ALA A 34 12.29 -33.91 -6.79
CA ALA A 34 12.94 -32.69 -6.31
C ALA A 34 14.35 -32.49 -6.87
N ASP A 35 15.06 -33.58 -7.17
CA ASP A 35 16.42 -33.58 -7.73
C ASP A 35 16.47 -33.09 -9.19
N LYS A 36 15.32 -33.02 -9.87
CA LYS A 36 15.17 -32.45 -11.22
C LYS A 36 14.84 -30.96 -11.20
N LEU A 37 14.68 -30.35 -10.02
CA LEU A 37 14.31 -28.96 -9.87
C LEU A 37 15.52 -28.11 -9.46
N ASP A 38 15.49 -26.87 -9.91
CA ASP A 38 16.45 -25.82 -9.57
C ASP A 38 15.72 -24.55 -9.11
N ALA A 39 16.47 -23.47 -8.90
CA ALA A 39 15.94 -22.18 -8.48
C ALA A 39 14.86 -21.61 -9.42
N THR A 40 14.90 -21.96 -10.71
CA THR A 40 13.99 -21.41 -11.72
C THR A 40 12.73 -22.27 -11.95
N SER A 41 12.79 -23.54 -11.55
CA SER A 41 11.74 -24.54 -11.78
C SER A 41 11.03 -24.98 -10.50
N PHE A 42 11.60 -24.74 -9.31
CA PHE A 42 10.88 -24.90 -8.06
C PHE A 42 10.12 -23.62 -7.66
N VAL A 43 8.85 -23.75 -7.29
CA VAL A 43 8.02 -22.64 -6.80
C VAL A 43 7.41 -22.98 -5.44
N GLY A 44 7.92 -22.31 -4.40
CA GLY A 44 7.24 -22.23 -3.11
C GLY A 44 6.34 -21.00 -3.00
N VAL A 45 5.53 -20.96 -1.94
CA VAL A 45 4.60 -19.83 -1.70
C VAL A 45 5.32 -18.50 -1.56
N ASP A 46 6.52 -18.50 -0.98
CA ASP A 46 7.30 -17.27 -0.78
C ASP A 46 8.00 -16.80 -2.06
N ASN A 47 8.05 -17.66 -3.09
CA ASN A 47 8.54 -17.30 -4.42
C ASN A 47 7.46 -16.64 -5.28
N LEU A 48 6.17 -16.81 -4.94
CA LEU A 48 5.08 -16.04 -5.54
C LEU A 48 4.98 -14.68 -4.85
N LEU A 49 5.15 -13.62 -5.64
CA LEU A 49 5.06 -12.25 -5.16
C LEU A 49 3.60 -11.89 -4.87
N ALA A 50 3.41 -11.07 -3.83
CA ALA A 50 2.09 -10.58 -3.47
C ALA A 50 1.53 -9.66 -4.57
N ASP A 51 0.22 -9.40 -4.51
CA ASP A 51 -0.47 -8.45 -5.39
C ASP A 51 -0.28 -8.74 -6.88
N LYS A 52 -0.35 -10.03 -7.24
CA LYS A 52 -0.27 -10.50 -8.64
C LYS A 52 1.10 -10.20 -9.28
N GLY A 53 2.16 -10.04 -8.47
CA GLY A 53 3.51 -9.71 -8.92
C GLY A 53 4.27 -10.83 -9.65
N GLY A 54 3.63 -11.97 -9.93
CA GLY A 54 4.26 -13.12 -10.56
C GLY A 54 5.15 -13.92 -9.61
N ARG A 55 6.35 -14.29 -10.07
CA ARG A 55 7.30 -15.11 -9.30
C ARG A 55 8.72 -14.55 -9.32
N ILE A 56 9.50 -14.97 -8.33
CA ILE A 56 10.96 -14.87 -8.28
C ILE A 56 11.59 -16.27 -8.18
N ASP A 57 12.88 -16.37 -8.43
CA ASP A 57 13.59 -17.65 -8.29
C ASP A 57 13.71 -18.09 -6.83
N ALA A 58 13.75 -19.40 -6.62
CA ALA A 58 13.87 -20.00 -5.30
C ALA A 58 15.29 -19.88 -4.74
N THR A 59 15.38 -19.43 -3.49
CA THR A 59 16.63 -19.35 -2.72
C THR A 59 16.84 -20.57 -1.81
N TYR A 60 15.95 -21.55 -1.91
CA TYR A 60 15.94 -22.75 -1.09
C TYR A 60 15.44 -23.95 -1.90
N GLN A 61 15.79 -25.15 -1.46
CA GLN A 61 15.40 -26.39 -2.11
C GLN A 61 14.04 -26.91 -1.61
N PRO A 62 13.35 -27.73 -2.41
CA PRO A 62 12.17 -28.46 -1.94
C PRO A 62 12.41 -29.23 -0.65
N ASN A 63 11.44 -29.22 0.25
CA ASN A 63 11.48 -30.00 1.50
C ASN A 63 10.85 -31.40 1.37
N THR A 64 10.36 -31.75 0.18
CA THR A 64 9.73 -33.05 -0.12
C THR A 64 10.33 -33.64 -1.39
N ALA A 65 10.57 -34.95 -1.42
CA ALA A 65 11.21 -35.61 -2.56
C ALA A 65 10.37 -35.61 -3.85
N ARG A 66 9.02 -35.59 -3.75
CA ARG A 66 8.12 -35.54 -4.90
C ARG A 66 7.12 -34.40 -4.76
N LEU A 67 7.04 -33.56 -5.79
CA LEU A 67 6.22 -32.36 -5.82
C LEU A 67 5.15 -32.46 -6.89
N THR A 68 4.10 -31.64 -6.78
CA THR A 68 3.14 -31.45 -7.88
C THR A 68 3.85 -30.74 -9.02
N ALA A 69 3.80 -31.33 -10.22
CA ALA A 69 4.41 -30.75 -11.40
C ALA A 69 3.46 -29.74 -12.06
N TYR A 70 4.05 -28.70 -12.64
CA TYR A 70 3.35 -27.72 -13.47
C TYR A 70 4.02 -27.61 -14.84
N GLU A 71 3.25 -27.16 -15.83
CA GLU A 71 3.69 -26.96 -17.21
C GLU A 71 3.32 -25.55 -17.71
N PRO A 72 3.90 -25.05 -18.81
CA PRO A 72 3.49 -23.78 -19.39
C PRO A 72 1.98 -23.70 -19.62
N GLY A 73 1.37 -22.61 -19.16
CA GLY A 73 -0.08 -22.40 -19.18
C GLY A 73 -0.82 -22.84 -17.92
N ASP A 74 -0.18 -23.52 -16.97
CA ASP A 74 -0.78 -23.75 -15.65
C ASP A 74 -0.82 -22.44 -14.84
N ILE A 75 -1.87 -22.27 -14.04
CA ILE A 75 -1.97 -21.17 -13.08
C ILE A 75 -1.48 -21.66 -11.73
N LEU A 76 -0.38 -21.09 -11.22
CA LEU A 76 0.10 -21.34 -9.88
C LEU A 76 -0.52 -20.34 -8.90
N LEU A 77 -1.29 -20.85 -7.94
CA LEU A 77 -2.01 -20.07 -6.94
C LEU A 77 -1.46 -20.36 -5.54
N GLY A 78 -0.99 -19.33 -4.84
CA GLY A 78 -0.62 -19.45 -3.42
C GLY A 78 -1.87 -19.66 -2.56
N ASN A 79 -1.95 -20.80 -1.86
CA ASN A 79 -3.14 -21.17 -1.08
C ASN A 79 -3.16 -20.59 0.34
N ILE A 80 -1.98 -20.24 0.89
CA ILE A 80 -1.88 -19.59 2.19
C ILE A 80 -2.08 -18.08 2.02
N ARG A 81 -2.95 -17.52 2.86
CA ARG A 81 -3.33 -16.11 2.90
C ARG A 81 -3.76 -15.60 1.51
N PRO A 82 -4.91 -16.08 0.98
CA PRO A 82 -5.38 -15.66 -0.35
C PRO A 82 -5.49 -14.14 -0.54
N TYR A 83 -5.68 -13.36 0.53
CA TYR A 83 -5.63 -11.89 0.49
C TYR A 83 -4.30 -11.30 0.01
N LEU A 84 -3.19 -12.07 0.00
CA LEU A 84 -1.91 -11.65 -0.57
C LEU A 84 -1.89 -11.73 -2.11
N LYS A 85 -2.94 -12.28 -2.73
CA LYS A 85 -3.13 -12.31 -4.19
C LYS A 85 -1.94 -12.91 -4.96
N LYS A 86 -1.33 -13.96 -4.41
CA LYS A 86 -0.15 -14.64 -4.97
C LYS A 86 -0.56 -15.57 -6.10
N ILE A 87 -0.27 -15.19 -7.33
CA ILE A 87 -0.65 -15.94 -8.54
C ILE A 87 0.40 -15.75 -9.64
N TRP A 88 0.60 -16.78 -10.47
CA TRP A 88 1.50 -16.73 -11.62
C TRP A 88 1.00 -17.65 -12.73
N LEU A 89 1.07 -17.17 -13.98
CA LEU A 89 0.88 -18.00 -15.17
C LEU A 89 2.22 -18.63 -15.54
N ALA A 90 2.30 -19.96 -15.45
CA ALA A 90 3.53 -20.68 -15.68
C ALA A 90 4.02 -20.52 -17.13
N THR A 91 5.30 -20.18 -17.29
CA THR A 91 5.97 -20.04 -18.59
C THR A 91 7.00 -21.15 -18.84
N ASN A 92 7.27 -21.98 -17.84
CA ASN A 92 8.19 -23.10 -17.88
C ASN A 92 7.61 -24.33 -17.18
N ASN A 93 8.26 -25.48 -17.33
CA ASN A 93 7.96 -26.67 -16.54
C ASN A 93 8.63 -26.60 -15.17
N GLY A 94 8.04 -27.24 -14.17
CA GLY A 94 8.66 -27.33 -12.84
C GLY A 94 7.80 -28.04 -11.81
N GLY A 95 8.10 -27.79 -10.53
CA GLY A 95 7.37 -28.36 -9.40
C GLY A 95 7.04 -27.31 -8.33
N CYS A 96 5.88 -27.44 -7.70
CA CYS A 96 5.41 -26.48 -6.71
C CYS A 96 5.21 -27.11 -5.32
N SER A 97 5.40 -26.31 -4.26
CA SER A 97 5.20 -26.77 -2.88
C SER A 97 3.72 -27.09 -2.60
N GLY A 98 3.44 -27.81 -1.51
CA GLY A 98 2.07 -28.24 -1.17
C GLY A 98 1.08 -27.11 -0.87
N ASP A 99 1.58 -25.90 -0.57
CA ASP A 99 0.77 -24.70 -0.37
C ASP A 99 0.63 -23.84 -1.65
N VAL A 100 1.17 -24.30 -2.78
CA VAL A 100 0.93 -23.75 -4.11
C VAL A 100 0.07 -24.73 -4.91
N LEU A 101 -1.05 -24.24 -5.45
CA LEU A 101 -1.96 -25.03 -6.27
C LEU A 101 -1.63 -24.80 -7.73
N ALA A 102 -1.26 -25.85 -8.46
CA ALA A 102 -1.16 -25.82 -9.92
C ALA A 102 -2.53 -26.13 -10.51
N ILE A 103 -3.18 -25.14 -11.10
CA ILE A 103 -4.48 -25.26 -11.76
C ILE A 103 -4.23 -25.40 -13.27
N ARG A 104 -4.74 -26.48 -13.85
CA ARG A 104 -4.51 -26.89 -15.24
C ARG A 104 -5.82 -27.00 -15.99
N ILE A 105 -5.89 -26.37 -17.16
CA ILE A 105 -7.04 -26.50 -18.07
C ILE A 105 -7.17 -27.96 -18.53
N LEU A 106 -8.39 -28.50 -18.45
CA LEU A 106 -8.70 -29.85 -18.92
C LEU A 106 -8.49 -29.93 -20.44
N ALA A 107 -8.00 -31.08 -20.92
CA ALA A 107 -7.60 -31.24 -22.32
C ALA A 107 -8.71 -30.85 -23.32
N ASP A 108 -9.94 -31.28 -23.06
CA ASP A 108 -11.11 -31.00 -23.93
C ASP A 108 -11.58 -29.54 -23.86
N CYS A 109 -11.15 -28.78 -22.85
CA CYS A 109 -11.52 -27.39 -22.64
C CYS A 109 -10.56 -26.41 -23.33
N LYS A 110 -9.33 -26.84 -23.66
CA LYS A 110 -8.33 -26.02 -24.38
C LYS A 110 -8.83 -25.48 -25.72
N LYS A 111 -9.88 -26.07 -26.29
CA LYS A 111 -10.51 -25.61 -27.55
C LYS A 111 -11.36 -24.34 -27.40
N PHE A 112 -11.78 -23.98 -26.18
CA PHE A 112 -12.66 -22.83 -25.94
C PHE A 112 -12.22 -21.92 -24.78
N ILE A 113 -11.14 -22.23 -24.07
CA ILE A 113 -10.57 -21.35 -23.04
C ILE A 113 -9.05 -21.27 -23.16
N SER A 114 -8.49 -20.06 -23.06
CA SER A 114 -7.04 -19.86 -23.03
C SER A 114 -6.48 -19.78 -21.60
N PRO A 115 -5.23 -20.20 -21.37
CA PRO A 115 -4.53 -20.02 -20.10
C PRO A 115 -4.49 -18.57 -19.61
N GLU A 116 -4.28 -17.62 -20.51
CA GLU A 116 -4.15 -16.19 -20.20
C GLU A 116 -5.49 -15.63 -19.70
N TYR A 117 -6.60 -16.03 -20.34
CA TYR A 117 -7.93 -15.63 -19.92
C TYR A 117 -8.28 -16.20 -18.54
N LEU A 118 -8.00 -17.49 -18.32
CA LEU A 118 -8.19 -18.13 -17.02
C LEU A 118 -7.32 -17.48 -15.93
N TYR A 119 -6.06 -17.16 -16.25
CA TYR A 119 -5.17 -16.42 -15.36
C TYR A 119 -5.77 -15.07 -14.95
N TYR A 120 -6.28 -14.28 -15.89
CA TYR A 120 -6.87 -12.98 -15.57
C TYR A 120 -8.16 -13.11 -14.74
N ALA A 121 -9.00 -14.11 -15.03
CA ALA A 121 -10.20 -14.41 -14.24
C ALA A 121 -9.85 -14.78 -12.79
N LEU A 122 -8.85 -15.64 -12.58
CA LEU A 122 -8.35 -16.04 -11.26
C LEU A 122 -7.43 -15.01 -10.61
N SER A 123 -7.02 -13.97 -11.34
CA SER A 123 -6.29 -12.82 -10.80
C SER A 123 -7.23 -11.72 -10.31
N SER A 124 -8.54 -11.87 -10.47
CA SER A 124 -9.54 -10.87 -10.06
C SER A 124 -9.66 -10.73 -8.55
N ASP A 125 -10.02 -9.52 -8.10
CA ASP A 125 -10.25 -9.26 -6.68
C ASP A 125 -11.49 -9.98 -6.17
N SER A 126 -12.48 -10.18 -7.05
CA SER A 126 -13.67 -10.98 -6.76
C SER A 126 -13.31 -12.45 -6.50
N PHE A 127 -12.39 -13.04 -7.27
CA PHE A 127 -11.89 -14.39 -7.01
C PHE A 127 -11.17 -14.48 -5.65
N PHE A 128 -10.23 -13.56 -5.36
CA PHE A 128 -9.51 -13.59 -4.08
C PHE A 128 -10.43 -13.34 -2.89
N SER A 129 -11.45 -12.49 -3.04
CA SER A 129 -12.48 -12.26 -2.02
C SER A 129 -13.31 -13.52 -1.77
N TYR A 130 -13.73 -14.20 -2.84
CA TYR A 130 -14.43 -15.48 -2.75
C TYR A 130 -13.56 -16.55 -2.07
N SER A 131 -12.29 -16.69 -2.48
CA SER A 131 -11.34 -17.63 -1.87
C SER A 131 -11.14 -17.34 -0.37
N MET A 132 -11.07 -16.07 0.02
CA MET A 132 -11.00 -15.63 1.42
C MET A 132 -12.27 -15.94 2.21
N GLN A 133 -13.45 -15.75 1.64
CA GLN A 133 -14.74 -16.05 2.28
C GLN A 133 -14.85 -17.53 2.68
N HIS A 134 -14.25 -18.42 1.89
CA HIS A 134 -14.25 -19.86 2.13
C HIS A 134 -12.96 -20.38 2.80
N ALA A 135 -12.04 -19.49 3.17
CA ALA A 135 -10.77 -19.88 3.76
C ALA A 135 -10.92 -20.39 5.21
N LYS A 136 -10.04 -21.31 5.61
CA LYS A 136 -10.02 -21.89 6.96
C LYS A 136 -8.74 -21.52 7.71
N GLY A 137 -8.87 -21.23 9.00
CA GLY A 137 -7.77 -20.94 9.93
C GLY A 137 -7.59 -19.44 10.22
N ALA A 138 -7.38 -19.09 11.49
CA ALA A 138 -7.35 -17.69 11.93
C ALA A 138 -6.01 -16.99 11.66
N LYS A 139 -4.87 -17.64 11.96
CA LYS A 139 -3.52 -17.02 11.84
C LYS A 139 -2.94 -17.11 10.42
N MET A 140 -3.24 -18.19 9.72
CA MET A 140 -2.77 -18.46 8.35
C MET A 140 -3.94 -19.07 7.56
N PRO A 141 -4.92 -18.24 7.14
CA PRO A 141 -6.06 -18.73 6.40
C PRO A 141 -5.60 -19.45 5.14
N ARG A 142 -6.14 -20.63 4.88
CA ARG A 142 -5.91 -21.39 3.64
C ARG A 142 -7.19 -21.43 2.82
N GLY A 143 -7.08 -21.16 1.53
CA GLY A 143 -8.20 -21.30 0.61
C GLY A 143 -8.77 -22.72 0.62
N SER A 144 -10.09 -22.83 0.52
CA SER A 144 -10.75 -24.12 0.34
C SER A 144 -10.57 -24.58 -1.10
N LYS A 145 -9.88 -25.71 -1.30
CA LYS A 145 -9.65 -26.26 -2.64
C LYS A 145 -10.94 -26.55 -3.39
N ASP A 146 -11.94 -27.07 -2.69
CA ASP A 146 -13.26 -27.37 -3.26
C ASP A 146 -14.01 -26.10 -3.63
N ALA A 147 -13.93 -25.06 -2.78
CA ALA A 147 -14.56 -23.78 -3.11
C ALA A 147 -13.90 -23.14 -4.33
N ILE A 148 -12.56 -23.11 -4.41
CA ILE A 148 -11.82 -22.57 -5.56
C ILE A 148 -12.27 -23.23 -6.86
N LEU A 149 -12.49 -24.55 -6.87
CA LEU A 149 -13.02 -25.27 -8.05
C LEU A 149 -14.48 -24.89 -8.38
N ASN A 150 -15.28 -24.51 -7.40
CA ASN A 150 -16.67 -24.07 -7.60
C ASN A 150 -16.80 -22.59 -8.02
N TYR A 151 -15.72 -21.82 -8.07
CA TYR A 151 -15.76 -20.44 -8.53
C TYR A 151 -16.19 -20.38 -10.00
N GLN A 152 -17.08 -19.44 -10.35
CA GLN A 152 -17.64 -19.35 -11.71
C GLN A 152 -16.85 -18.37 -12.57
N ILE A 153 -16.55 -18.78 -13.80
CA ILE A 153 -15.84 -18.01 -14.82
C ILE A 153 -16.74 -17.86 -16.05
N PRO A 154 -16.88 -16.64 -16.59
CA PRO A 154 -17.69 -16.41 -17.78
C PRO A 154 -16.96 -16.88 -19.02
N ILE A 155 -17.63 -17.67 -19.85
CA ILE A 155 -17.17 -18.14 -21.16
C ILE A 155 -17.98 -17.41 -22.22
N PRO A 156 -17.39 -16.47 -22.98
CA PRO A 156 -18.10 -15.76 -24.03
C PRO A 156 -18.35 -16.68 -25.23
N CYS A 157 -19.48 -16.55 -25.92
CA CYS A 157 -19.81 -17.32 -27.12
C CYS A 157 -19.59 -18.85 -26.96
N PRO A 158 -20.21 -19.51 -25.97
CA PRO A 158 -19.96 -20.92 -25.66
C PRO A 158 -20.17 -21.87 -26.86
N ASP A 159 -21.11 -21.54 -27.75
CA ASP A 159 -21.44 -22.34 -28.94
C ASP A 159 -20.49 -22.12 -30.12
N ASN A 160 -19.59 -21.14 -30.04
CA ASN A 160 -18.61 -20.84 -31.09
C ASN A 160 -17.21 -20.67 -30.49
N PRO A 161 -16.44 -21.78 -30.38
CA PRO A 161 -15.12 -21.77 -29.75
C PRO A 161 -14.12 -20.79 -30.41
N GLU A 162 -14.16 -20.64 -31.73
CA GLU A 162 -13.27 -19.71 -32.45
C GLU A 162 -13.59 -18.26 -32.07
N LYS A 163 -14.87 -17.87 -32.09
CA LYS A 163 -15.31 -16.54 -31.65
C LYS A 163 -15.03 -16.31 -30.16
N SER A 164 -15.24 -17.34 -29.33
CA SER A 164 -14.92 -17.29 -27.89
C SER A 164 -13.46 -16.94 -27.63
N LEU A 165 -12.54 -17.68 -28.27
CA LEU A 165 -11.10 -17.45 -28.13
C LEU A 165 -10.66 -16.10 -28.69
N ALA A 166 -11.30 -15.61 -29.75
CA ALA A 166 -11.04 -14.27 -30.28
C ALA A 166 -11.43 -13.16 -29.28
N ILE A 167 -12.60 -13.28 -28.64
CA ILE A 167 -13.04 -12.34 -27.60
C ILE A 167 -12.12 -12.41 -26.38
N GLN A 168 -11.79 -13.62 -25.92
CA GLN A 168 -10.84 -13.81 -24.80
C GLN A 168 -9.49 -13.17 -25.11
N SER A 169 -8.98 -13.34 -26.34
CA SER A 169 -7.71 -12.73 -26.77
C SER A 169 -7.78 -11.21 -26.77
N GLU A 170 -8.91 -10.61 -27.17
CA GLU A 170 -9.10 -9.15 -27.11
C GLU A 170 -9.15 -8.65 -25.66
N ILE A 171 -9.84 -9.36 -24.76
CA ILE A 171 -9.85 -9.05 -23.33
C ILE A 171 -8.42 -9.11 -22.76
N VAL A 172 -7.70 -10.21 -23.02
CA VAL A 172 -6.31 -10.40 -22.60
C VAL A 172 -5.43 -9.27 -23.12
N ARG A 173 -5.53 -8.91 -24.41
CA ARG A 173 -4.76 -7.82 -25.03
C ARG A 173 -4.99 -6.48 -24.33
N ILE A 174 -6.23 -6.17 -23.95
CA ILE A 174 -6.57 -4.94 -23.23
C ILE A 174 -5.99 -4.98 -21.82
N LEU A 175 -6.13 -6.10 -21.12
CA LEU A 175 -5.62 -6.28 -19.76
C LEU A 175 -4.10 -6.21 -19.70
N ASP A 176 -3.40 -6.83 -20.65
CA ASP A 176 -1.96 -6.74 -20.78
C ASP A 176 -1.51 -5.30 -20.99
N LYS A 177 -2.17 -4.58 -21.92
CA LYS A 177 -1.86 -3.18 -22.19
C LYS A 177 -2.10 -2.29 -20.97
N LEU A 178 -3.20 -2.51 -20.25
CA LEU A 178 -3.50 -1.77 -19.02
C LEU A 178 -2.50 -2.10 -17.91
N SER A 179 -2.09 -3.36 -17.79
CA SER A 179 -1.08 -3.81 -16.82
C SER A 179 0.26 -3.13 -17.05
N VAL A 180 0.75 -3.12 -18.30
CA VAL A 180 2.00 -2.44 -18.69
C VAL A 180 1.92 -0.94 -18.41
N LEU A 181 0.88 -0.27 -18.89
CA LEU A 181 0.70 1.19 -18.68
C LEU A 181 0.62 1.55 -17.18
N THR A 182 -0.04 0.72 -16.39
CA THR A 182 -0.16 0.94 -14.94
C THR A 182 1.20 0.77 -14.25
N ALA A 183 1.98 -0.24 -14.64
CA ALA A 183 3.32 -0.47 -14.10
C ALA A 183 4.29 0.66 -14.47
N GLU A 184 4.32 1.07 -15.74
CA GLU A 184 5.13 2.19 -16.23
C GLU A 184 4.80 3.49 -15.51
N LEU A 185 3.51 3.87 -15.48
CA LEU A 185 3.09 5.11 -14.84
C LEU A 185 3.32 5.10 -13.32
N THR A 186 3.12 3.96 -12.65
CA THR A 186 3.41 3.83 -11.23
C THR A 186 4.91 3.97 -10.94
N ALA A 187 5.77 3.43 -11.80
CA ALA A 187 7.21 3.58 -11.69
C ALA A 187 7.65 5.04 -11.91
N GLU A 188 7.11 5.71 -12.94
CA GLU A 188 7.38 7.13 -13.22
C GLU A 188 6.94 8.04 -12.08
N LEU A 189 5.71 7.85 -11.57
CA LEU A 189 5.18 8.63 -10.44
C LEU A 189 5.99 8.41 -9.15
N THR A 190 6.46 7.18 -8.91
CA THR A 190 7.30 6.85 -7.74
C THR A 190 8.68 7.50 -7.86
N ALA A 191 9.25 7.52 -9.07
CA ALA A 191 10.50 8.22 -9.34
C ALA A 191 10.33 9.74 -9.15
N GLU A 192 9.26 10.33 -9.69
CA GLU A 192 8.93 11.75 -9.52
C GLU A 192 8.73 12.10 -8.04
N LEU A 193 7.96 11.29 -7.30
CA LEU A 193 7.77 11.47 -5.86
C LEU A 193 9.10 11.47 -5.10
N THR A 194 10.01 10.58 -5.46
CA THR A 194 11.35 10.50 -4.87
C THR A 194 12.18 11.75 -5.18
N MET A 195 12.17 12.21 -6.43
CA MET A 195 12.85 13.45 -6.84
C MET A 195 12.27 14.67 -6.13
N ARG A 196 10.93 14.77 -6.03
CA ARG A 196 10.25 15.86 -5.33
C ARG A 196 10.54 15.89 -3.85
N LYS A 197 10.65 14.74 -3.17
CA LYS A 197 11.08 14.69 -1.76
C LYS A 197 12.52 15.18 -1.57
N LYS A 198 13.43 14.83 -2.47
CA LYS A 198 14.81 15.36 -2.45
C LYS A 198 14.83 16.86 -2.67
N GLN A 199 14.10 17.34 -3.69
CA GLN A 199 13.96 18.76 -4.01
C GLN A 199 13.34 19.55 -2.83
N TYR A 200 12.30 19.01 -2.20
CA TYR A 200 11.68 19.60 -1.01
C TYR A 200 12.68 19.78 0.12
N ASN A 201 13.44 18.74 0.47
CA ASN A 201 14.43 18.85 1.54
C ASN A 201 15.49 19.92 1.23
N TYR A 202 16.00 19.96 -0.01
CA TYR A 202 16.95 20.97 -0.43
C TYR A 202 16.39 22.40 -0.29
N TYR A 203 15.20 22.67 -0.85
CA TYR A 203 14.60 24.01 -0.78
C TYR A 203 14.15 24.38 0.63
N ARG A 204 13.67 23.44 1.44
CA ARG A 204 13.33 23.67 2.84
C ARG A 204 14.56 24.16 3.59
N ASP A 205 15.68 23.44 3.46
CA ASP A 205 16.90 23.78 4.17
C ASP A 205 17.47 25.11 3.65
N GLN A 206 17.36 25.39 2.34
CA GLN A 206 17.73 26.69 1.76
C GLN A 206 16.86 27.85 2.27
N LEU A 207 15.52 27.70 2.29
CA LEU A 207 14.58 28.73 2.74
C LEU A 207 14.70 29.05 4.23
N LEU A 208 15.21 28.11 5.03
CA LEU A 208 15.41 28.24 6.47
C LEU A 208 16.88 28.50 6.84
N SER A 209 17.74 28.68 5.84
CA SER A 209 19.12 29.10 6.00
C SER A 209 19.21 30.61 5.79
N PHE A 210 19.70 31.30 6.81
CA PHE A 210 19.89 32.75 6.81
C PHE A 210 21.36 33.05 7.09
N LYS A 211 21.92 34.04 6.40
CA LYS A 211 23.29 34.48 6.67
C LYS A 211 23.35 35.28 7.97
N GLU A 212 24.57 35.42 8.48
CA GLU A 212 24.84 36.29 9.61
C GLU A 212 24.41 37.74 9.31
N GLY A 213 23.67 38.35 10.23
CA GLY A 213 23.12 39.70 10.07
C GLY A 213 21.84 39.82 9.24
N GLU A 214 21.35 38.76 8.58
CA GLU A 214 20.08 38.82 7.81
C GLU A 214 18.84 38.79 8.69
N VAL A 215 18.91 38.08 9.84
CA VAL A 215 17.80 37.88 10.76
C VAL A 215 18.27 37.90 12.21
N GLU A 216 17.34 38.17 13.12
CA GLU A 216 17.58 37.94 14.54
C GLU A 216 17.61 36.43 14.83
N TRP A 217 18.48 36.04 15.75
CA TRP A 217 18.59 34.68 16.24
C TRP A 217 18.16 34.67 17.70
N LYS A 218 17.15 33.85 18.03
CA LYS A 218 16.61 33.74 19.39
C LYS A 218 16.78 32.33 19.91
N THR A 219 17.02 32.21 21.21
CA THR A 219 16.94 30.92 21.89
C THR A 219 15.48 30.51 22.05
N LEU A 220 15.21 29.21 21.93
CA LEU A 220 13.84 28.69 21.85
C LEU A 220 13.01 29.05 23.09
N TRP A 221 13.62 29.08 24.28
CA TRP A 221 12.95 29.42 25.54
C TRP A 221 12.47 30.89 25.62
N GLU A 222 13.11 31.82 24.89
CA GLU A 222 12.73 33.24 24.92
C GLU A 222 11.39 33.50 24.24
N ILE A 223 11.02 32.64 23.28
CA ILE A 223 9.89 32.87 22.37
C ILE A 223 8.90 31.72 22.32
N THR A 224 9.12 30.63 23.06
CA THR A 224 8.22 29.48 23.12
C THR A 224 7.98 28.97 24.53
N GLU A 225 6.78 28.41 24.76
CA GLU A 225 6.52 27.51 25.87
C GLU A 225 6.87 26.06 25.48
N ILE A 226 7.58 25.35 26.37
CA ILE A 226 7.95 23.94 26.18
C ILE A 226 7.45 23.13 27.36
N ASN A 227 6.48 22.24 27.18
CA ASN A 227 5.92 21.43 28.26
C ASN A 227 5.60 20.02 27.79
N THR A 228 5.53 19.07 28.71
CA THR A 228 4.98 17.74 28.44
C THR A 228 3.53 17.67 28.86
N GLY A 229 2.80 16.69 28.34
CA GLY A 229 1.44 16.41 28.78
C GLY A 229 1.39 15.36 29.88
N GLN A 230 0.25 14.68 29.97
CA GLN A 230 -0.04 13.69 31.01
C GLN A 230 -0.63 12.43 30.40
N LYS A 231 -0.52 11.30 31.11
CA LYS A 231 -1.12 10.04 30.66
C LYS A 231 -2.65 10.18 30.73
N PRO A 232 -3.41 9.85 29.67
CA PRO A 232 -4.86 9.84 29.74
C PRO A 232 -5.36 8.73 30.67
N SER A 233 -6.55 8.91 31.25
CA SER A 233 -7.23 7.91 32.08
C SER A 233 -7.64 6.68 31.27
N GLU A 234 -8.00 6.88 30.00
CA GLU A 234 -8.44 5.86 29.06
C GLU A 234 -7.78 6.08 27.69
N ILE A 235 -7.37 4.99 27.03
CA ILE A 235 -6.80 5.00 25.68
C ILE A 235 -7.65 4.07 24.83
N LEU A 236 -8.17 4.59 23.72
CA LEU A 236 -9.00 3.84 22.80
C LEU A 236 -8.17 3.42 21.58
N ASP A 237 -8.36 2.17 21.14
CA ASP A 237 -7.71 1.64 19.93
C ASP A 237 -8.45 2.03 18.65
N LYS A 238 -9.77 2.30 18.76
CA LYS A 238 -10.61 2.76 17.66
C LYS A 238 -10.65 4.29 17.63
N ALA A 239 -10.81 4.83 16.44
CA ALA A 239 -10.91 6.27 16.23
C ALA A 239 -11.98 6.89 17.13
N ALA A 240 -11.57 7.89 17.90
CA ALA A 240 -12.43 8.70 18.76
C ALA A 240 -12.22 10.19 18.43
N THR A 241 -12.69 11.07 19.30
CA THR A 241 -12.73 12.52 19.05
C THR A 241 -11.35 13.15 18.89
N PHE A 242 -10.35 12.71 19.66
CA PHE A 242 -9.01 13.32 19.68
C PHE A 242 -7.89 12.29 19.59
N ASP A 243 -6.81 12.70 18.94
CA ASP A 243 -5.60 11.89 18.83
C ASP A 243 -4.81 11.91 20.15
N TYR A 244 -4.32 10.74 20.57
CA TYR A 244 -3.34 10.66 21.64
C TYR A 244 -1.92 10.66 21.08
N ILE A 245 -1.15 11.70 21.38
CA ILE A 245 0.24 11.86 20.91
C ILE A 245 1.19 11.72 22.10
N ASN A 246 1.81 10.55 22.26
CA ASN A 246 2.72 10.27 23.39
C ASN A 246 4.19 10.26 23.00
N ALA A 247 4.57 9.49 21.98
CA ALA A 247 5.95 9.39 21.54
C ALA A 247 6.25 10.27 20.31
N GLY A 248 5.31 11.15 19.93
CA GLY A 248 5.44 12.18 18.89
C GLY A 248 5.63 11.71 17.45
N THR A 249 6.10 10.49 17.18
CA THR A 249 6.35 9.94 15.84
C THR A 249 5.10 9.49 15.10
N SER A 250 4.10 9.03 15.84
CA SER A 250 2.84 8.55 15.34
C SER A 250 1.77 8.69 16.42
N ARG A 251 0.51 8.59 16.00
CA ARG A 251 -0.62 8.46 16.92
C ARG A 251 -0.41 7.23 17.82
N SER A 252 -0.61 7.43 19.13
CA SER A 252 -0.45 6.40 20.18
C SER A 252 -1.80 5.83 20.66
N GLY A 253 -2.91 6.24 20.03
CA GLY A 253 -4.28 5.86 20.37
C GLY A 253 -5.22 7.06 20.21
N TYR A 254 -6.41 6.96 20.77
CA TYR A 254 -7.41 8.03 20.78
C TYR A 254 -7.96 8.29 22.18
N THR A 255 -8.50 9.49 22.37
CA THR A 255 -9.19 9.93 23.59
C THR A 255 -10.48 10.65 23.24
N THR A 256 -11.42 10.71 24.18
CA THR A 256 -12.68 11.47 24.06
C THR A 256 -12.53 12.93 24.48
N MET A 257 -11.44 13.26 25.19
CA MET A 257 -11.08 14.61 25.64
C MET A 257 -9.73 15.03 25.05
N SER A 258 -9.47 16.33 25.04
CA SER A 258 -8.18 16.92 24.69
C SER A 258 -7.58 17.65 25.90
N ASN A 259 -6.26 17.83 25.90
CA ASN A 259 -5.55 18.68 26.86
C ASN A 259 -4.64 19.71 26.18
N CYS A 260 -4.73 19.79 24.85
CA CYS A 260 -3.99 20.73 24.02
C CYS A 260 -4.86 21.15 22.83
N ASP A 261 -4.93 22.45 22.56
CA ASP A 261 -5.85 23.02 21.57
C ASP A 261 -5.39 22.85 20.12
N GLY A 262 -4.21 22.28 19.89
CA GLY A 262 -3.59 22.23 18.56
C GLY A 262 -2.82 23.51 18.23
N ASP A 263 -2.61 23.76 16.95
CA ASP A 263 -1.60 24.69 16.42
C ASP A 263 -0.27 24.59 17.19
N THR A 264 0.23 23.37 17.33
CA THR A 264 1.31 23.04 18.28
C THR A 264 2.36 22.16 17.62
N VAL A 265 3.63 22.53 17.80
CA VAL A 265 4.76 21.69 17.39
C VAL A 265 5.01 20.65 18.46
N THR A 266 5.26 19.41 18.04
CA THR A 266 5.51 18.29 18.95
C THR A 266 6.84 17.61 18.64
N THR A 267 7.62 17.25 19.66
CA THR A 267 8.83 16.43 19.50
C THR A 267 8.90 15.40 20.63
N PRO A 268 9.37 14.17 20.37
CA PRO A 268 9.46 13.16 21.41
C PRO A 268 10.47 13.57 22.48
N SER A 269 10.10 13.43 23.76
CA SER A 269 11.00 13.71 24.88
C SER A 269 11.84 12.48 25.24
N ARG A 270 11.27 11.27 25.07
CA ARG A 270 11.93 9.99 25.31
C ARG A 270 11.40 8.92 24.36
N GLY A 271 12.21 7.92 24.05
CA GLY A 271 11.78 6.73 23.30
C GLY A 271 12.84 6.14 22.39
N GLN A 272 12.66 4.88 22.02
CA GLN A 272 13.57 4.19 21.10
C GLN A 272 13.17 4.51 19.65
N GLY A 273 14.03 5.21 18.92
CA GLY A 273 13.84 5.52 17.50
C GLY A 273 13.03 6.78 17.16
N GLY A 274 12.36 7.41 18.13
CA GLY A 274 11.55 8.61 17.87
C GLY A 274 12.23 9.96 18.07
N ILE A 275 13.31 10.02 18.84
CA ILE A 275 14.05 11.26 19.09
C ILE A 275 14.49 11.89 17.75
N GLY A 276 14.31 13.20 17.61
CA GLY A 276 14.61 13.95 16.38
C GLY A 276 13.43 14.11 15.41
N PHE A 277 12.32 13.39 15.65
CA PHE A 277 11.07 13.63 14.92
C PHE A 277 10.41 14.94 15.35
N VAL A 278 9.89 15.70 14.39
CA VAL A 278 9.12 16.92 14.64
C VAL A 278 7.77 16.76 13.97
N GLY A 279 6.71 16.81 14.76
CA GLY A 279 5.31 16.79 14.32
C GLY A 279 4.64 18.14 14.49
N TYR A 280 3.51 18.32 13.82
CA TYR A 280 2.67 19.50 13.96
C TYR A 280 1.21 19.07 14.12
N GLN A 281 0.61 19.40 15.26
CA GLN A 281 -0.77 19.09 15.57
C GLN A 281 -1.62 20.31 15.25
N LYS A 282 -2.37 20.24 14.15
CA LYS A 282 -3.22 21.35 13.68
C LYS A 282 -4.46 21.51 14.54
N THR A 283 -5.10 20.41 14.90
CA THR A 283 -6.36 20.34 15.67
C THR A 283 -6.09 19.99 17.13
N PRO A 284 -7.08 20.17 18.03
CA PRO A 284 -6.95 19.72 19.41
C PRO A 284 -6.61 18.25 19.52
N PHE A 285 -5.82 17.89 20.53
CA PHE A 285 -5.32 16.54 20.76
C PHE A 285 -5.01 16.31 22.24
N TRP A 286 -4.71 15.07 22.61
CA TRP A 286 -4.18 14.73 23.93
C TRP A 286 -2.66 14.55 23.87
N LEU A 287 -1.93 15.44 24.52
CA LEU A 287 -0.49 15.37 24.71
C LEU A 287 -0.15 14.41 25.86
N GLY A 288 0.69 13.43 25.57
CA GLY A 288 1.23 12.48 26.54
C GLY A 288 2.50 12.96 27.26
N PRO A 289 2.94 12.25 28.31
CA PRO A 289 4.11 12.62 29.10
C PRO A 289 5.45 12.42 28.37
N LEU A 290 5.48 11.61 27.30
CA LEU A 290 6.70 11.33 26.54
C LEU A 290 6.88 12.25 25.30
N CYS A 291 6.09 13.32 25.21
CA CYS A 291 6.11 14.27 24.11
C CYS A 291 6.24 15.69 24.66
N TYR A 292 7.13 16.49 24.07
CA TYR A 292 7.13 17.93 24.27
C TYR A 292 6.14 18.59 23.30
N LYS A 293 5.27 19.45 23.82
CA LYS A 293 4.72 20.57 23.04
C LYS A 293 5.74 21.71 23.02
N ILE A 294 5.84 22.38 21.89
CA ILE A 294 6.57 23.63 21.69
C ILE A 294 5.60 24.57 20.97
N LYS A 295 5.27 25.70 21.60
CA LYS A 295 4.31 26.66 21.07
C LYS A 295 4.79 28.08 21.30
N ALA A 296 4.61 28.97 20.32
CA ALA A 296 4.99 30.36 20.43
C ALA A 296 4.30 31.04 21.62
N LEU A 297 5.05 31.87 22.35
CA LEU A 297 4.49 32.71 23.41
C LEU A 297 3.64 33.86 22.84
N ASN A 298 4.02 34.34 21.64
CA ASN A 298 3.28 35.36 20.90
C ASN A 298 3.26 35.02 19.40
N ASN A 299 2.07 34.74 18.88
CA ASN A 299 1.85 34.43 17.46
C ASN A 299 2.04 35.65 16.52
N GLU A 300 2.13 36.86 17.07
CA GLU A 300 2.52 38.08 16.34
C GLU A 300 4.05 38.20 16.18
N ILE A 301 4.82 37.30 16.79
CA ILE A 301 6.28 37.24 16.68
C ILE A 301 6.71 35.97 15.94
N LEU A 302 6.14 34.83 16.32
CA LEU A 302 6.52 33.52 15.80
C LEU A 302 5.30 32.72 15.37
N ILE A 303 5.29 32.27 14.13
CA ILE A 303 4.25 31.38 13.59
C ILE A 303 4.61 29.93 13.95
N ASN A 304 3.71 29.21 14.63
CA ASN A 304 3.93 27.82 15.05
C ASN A 304 4.27 26.88 13.88
N LYS A 305 3.67 27.11 12.70
CA LYS A 305 4.00 26.36 11.49
C LYS A 305 5.40 26.67 10.93
N PHE A 306 5.86 27.91 11.05
CA PHE A 306 7.24 28.28 10.71
C PHE A 306 8.23 27.61 11.69
N LEU A 307 7.91 27.62 12.99
CA LEU A 307 8.67 26.89 14.01
C LEU A 307 8.76 25.39 13.69
N PHE A 308 7.65 24.77 13.28
CA PHE A 308 7.62 23.37 12.85
C PHE A 308 8.64 23.09 11.75
N TYR A 309 8.59 23.85 10.65
CA TYR A 309 9.53 23.65 9.53
C TYR A 309 10.98 23.93 9.93
N THR A 310 11.20 24.95 10.75
CA THR A 310 12.52 25.31 11.30
C THR A 310 13.11 24.14 12.10
N LEU A 311 12.35 23.57 13.03
CA LEU A 311 12.80 22.44 13.83
C LEU A 311 12.97 21.17 12.97
N GLN A 312 12.10 20.96 11.97
CA GLN A 312 12.22 19.85 11.04
C GLN A 312 13.52 19.91 10.22
N SER A 313 13.92 21.09 9.73
CA SER A 313 15.20 21.28 9.01
C SER A 313 16.43 21.07 9.91
N ARG A 314 16.25 21.16 11.24
CA ARG A 314 17.29 21.01 12.26
C ARG A 314 17.25 19.65 12.96
N ASN A 315 16.66 18.63 12.33
CA ASN A 315 16.52 17.29 12.92
C ASN A 315 17.85 16.69 13.42
N ARG A 316 18.96 16.95 12.73
CA ARG A 316 20.31 16.50 13.14
C ARG A 316 20.74 17.11 14.47
N ILE A 317 20.41 18.39 14.70
CA ILE A 317 20.72 19.06 15.97
C ILE A 317 19.84 18.46 17.07
N LEU A 318 18.54 18.25 16.83
CA LEU A 318 17.64 17.58 17.79
C LEU A 318 18.12 16.17 18.14
N LEU A 319 18.60 15.42 17.15
CA LEU A 319 19.21 14.11 17.34
C LEU A 319 20.48 14.17 18.19
N SER A 320 21.31 15.20 18.02
CA SER A 320 22.55 15.36 18.81
C SER A 320 22.30 15.65 20.30
N LEU A 321 21.10 16.13 20.66
CA LEU A 321 20.71 16.33 22.06
C LEU A 321 20.35 15.02 22.78
N LYS A 322 20.26 13.90 22.04
CA LYS A 322 19.93 12.58 22.57
C LYS A 322 21.01 12.12 23.54
N LYS A 323 20.61 11.77 24.76
CA LYS A 323 21.50 11.13 25.74
C LYS A 323 21.31 9.62 25.72
N GLU A 324 22.42 8.88 25.64
CA GLU A 324 22.46 7.42 25.58
C GLU A 324 23.09 6.86 26.86
N GLY A 325 22.23 6.36 27.75
CA GLY A 325 22.61 5.70 29.01
C GLY A 325 21.43 4.90 29.60
N GLY A 326 20.43 4.61 28.77
CA GLY A 326 19.10 4.09 29.12
C GLY A 326 18.13 4.33 27.96
N VAL A 327 16.82 4.43 28.22
CA VAL A 327 15.86 4.85 27.18
C VAL A 327 16.28 6.22 26.64
N PRO A 328 16.51 6.37 25.32
CA PRO A 328 16.97 7.64 24.77
C PRO A 328 16.05 8.80 25.13
N ALA A 329 16.64 9.93 25.50
CA ALA A 329 15.91 11.09 25.96
C ALA A 329 16.57 12.39 25.52
N VAL A 330 15.75 13.42 25.31
CA VAL A 330 16.15 14.82 25.17
C VAL A 330 15.65 15.56 26.40
N ASN A 331 16.54 16.29 27.08
CA ASN A 331 16.14 17.11 28.22
C ASN A 331 15.56 18.44 27.74
N LYS A 332 14.47 18.89 28.37
CA LYS A 332 13.84 20.21 28.15
C LYS A 332 14.86 21.35 28.15
N ILE A 333 15.83 21.37 29.06
CA ILE A 333 16.84 22.44 29.16
C ILE A 333 17.69 22.49 27.88
N ASP A 334 18.11 21.33 27.37
CA ASP A 334 18.96 21.25 26.18
C ASP A 334 18.16 21.64 24.92
N LEU A 335 16.89 21.20 24.83
CA LEU A 335 15.95 21.62 23.79
C LEU A 335 15.67 23.12 23.81
N ALA A 336 15.46 23.69 25.00
CA ALA A 336 15.14 25.10 25.23
C ALA A 336 16.28 26.05 24.83
N LYS A 337 17.52 25.56 24.81
CA LYS A 337 18.72 26.31 24.39
C LYS A 337 18.93 26.36 22.88
N LEU A 338 18.14 25.63 22.09
CA LEU A 338 18.27 25.68 20.64
C LEU A 338 18.06 27.09 20.13
N ILE A 339 18.93 27.52 19.23
CA ILE A 339 18.83 28.83 18.58
C ILE A 339 18.06 28.66 17.28
N ILE A 340 17.11 29.53 16.99
CA ILE A 340 16.31 29.54 15.75
C ILE A 340 16.31 30.93 15.11
N PRO A 341 16.21 31.02 13.77
CA PRO A 341 16.10 32.30 13.09
C PRO A 341 14.70 32.87 13.31
N LEU A 342 14.62 34.19 13.43
CA LEU A 342 13.38 34.93 13.60
C LEU A 342 13.29 36.04 12.54
N PRO A 343 12.97 35.68 11.28
CA PRO A 343 12.70 36.68 10.25
C PRO A 343 11.35 37.38 10.52
N SER A 344 11.07 38.45 9.76
CA SER A 344 9.79 39.15 9.85
C SER A 344 8.58 38.20 9.67
N LEU A 345 7.44 38.53 10.26
CA LEU A 345 6.21 37.74 10.11
C LEU A 345 5.82 37.50 8.63
N ASN A 346 6.04 38.50 7.77
CA ASN A 346 5.73 38.37 6.34
C ASN A 346 6.61 37.30 5.68
N GLU A 347 7.88 37.25 6.04
CA GLU A 347 8.81 36.24 5.54
C GLU A 347 8.49 34.85 6.10
N GLN A 348 8.13 34.75 7.38
CA GLN A 348 7.64 33.49 7.97
C GLN A 348 6.40 32.97 7.22
N LYS A 349 5.41 33.84 6.93
CA LYS A 349 4.20 33.48 6.16
C LYS A 349 4.55 33.02 4.74
N ARG A 350 5.48 33.70 4.07
CA ARG A 350 5.94 33.35 2.73
C ARG A 350 6.57 31.97 2.71
N ILE A 351 7.49 31.69 3.65
CA ILE A 351 8.16 30.39 3.78
C ILE A 351 7.14 29.29 4.08
N VAL A 352 6.25 29.50 5.05
CA VAL A 352 5.19 28.54 5.41
C VAL A 352 4.32 28.21 4.20
N SER A 353 3.86 29.22 3.45
CA SER A 353 3.02 29.02 2.27
C SER A 353 3.71 28.19 1.18
N LEU A 354 5.01 28.41 0.97
CA LEU A 354 5.79 27.61 0.02
C LEU A 354 5.94 26.17 0.49
N LEU A 355 6.32 25.96 1.75
CA LEU A 355 6.57 24.63 2.30
C LEU A 355 5.28 23.79 2.45
N ASP A 356 4.14 24.40 2.80
CA ASP A 356 2.84 23.72 2.85
C ASP A 356 2.40 23.21 1.47
N LYS A 357 2.67 23.98 0.40
CA LYS A 357 2.39 23.55 -0.99
C LYS A 357 3.20 22.31 -1.36
N PHE A 358 4.50 22.29 -1.03
CA PHE A 358 5.35 21.13 -1.30
C PHE A 358 4.99 19.91 -0.44
N ASP A 359 4.70 20.12 0.83
CA ASP A 359 4.30 19.05 1.76
C ASP A 359 3.00 18.38 1.27
N THR A 360 2.03 19.18 0.84
CA THR A 360 0.77 18.67 0.25
C THR A 360 1.03 17.79 -0.97
N LEU A 361 1.86 18.24 -1.92
CA LEU A 361 2.15 17.48 -3.14
C LEU A 361 2.88 16.15 -2.88
N THR A 362 3.73 16.09 -1.86
CA THR A 362 4.63 14.94 -1.62
C THR A 362 4.13 13.96 -0.57
N ASN A 363 3.31 14.42 0.37
CA ASN A 363 2.90 13.62 1.53
C ASN A 363 1.38 13.46 1.67
N SER A 364 0.56 14.22 0.92
CA SER A 364 -0.89 14.08 1.00
C SER A 364 -1.38 12.81 0.30
N PHE A 365 -2.08 11.97 1.06
CA PHE A 365 -2.84 10.83 0.54
C PHE A 365 -4.21 11.25 -0.02
N THR A 366 -4.63 12.50 0.19
CA THR A 366 -5.89 13.00 -0.35
C THR A 366 -5.72 13.83 -1.60
N GLU A 367 -4.56 14.42 -1.89
CA GLU A 367 -4.40 15.33 -3.03
C GLU A 367 -2.98 15.32 -3.65
N GLY A 368 -2.05 14.52 -3.13
CA GLY A 368 -0.67 14.46 -3.59
C GLY A 368 -0.37 13.30 -4.55
N LEU A 369 0.89 13.18 -4.97
CA LEU A 369 1.38 12.07 -5.79
C LEU A 369 1.08 10.67 -5.20
N PRO A 370 1.09 10.45 -3.87
CA PRO A 370 0.65 9.18 -3.30
C PRO A 370 -0.78 8.79 -3.68
N ARG A 371 -1.70 9.77 -3.75
CA ARG A 371 -3.09 9.52 -4.19
C ARG A 371 -3.14 9.14 -5.66
N GLU A 372 -2.38 9.83 -6.50
CA GLU A 372 -2.35 9.53 -7.93
C GLU A 372 -1.89 8.09 -8.18
N ILE A 373 -0.84 7.64 -7.47
CA ILE A 373 -0.36 6.26 -7.53
C ILE A 373 -1.47 5.27 -7.14
N GLU A 374 -2.17 5.50 -6.03
CA GLU A 374 -3.28 4.66 -5.57
C GLU A 374 -4.44 4.62 -6.58
N LEU A 375 -4.78 5.78 -7.18
CA LEU A 375 -5.86 5.89 -8.16
C LEU A 375 -5.54 5.11 -9.44
N ARG A 376 -4.28 5.09 -9.90
CA ARG A 376 -3.89 4.30 -11.08
C ARG A 376 -4.04 2.80 -10.85
N GLN A 377 -3.69 2.32 -9.66
CA GLN A 377 -3.91 0.93 -9.28
C GLN A 377 -5.41 0.58 -9.22
N LYS A 378 -6.22 1.42 -8.56
CA LYS A 378 -7.68 1.23 -8.49
C LYS A 378 -8.36 1.28 -9.86
N GLN A 379 -7.88 2.16 -10.75
CA GLN A 379 -8.39 2.28 -12.11
C GLN A 379 -8.15 1.00 -12.91
N TYR A 380 -6.96 0.41 -12.80
CA TYR A 380 -6.65 -0.89 -13.40
C TYR A 380 -7.59 -1.98 -12.88
N GLU A 381 -7.76 -2.08 -11.56
CA GLU A 381 -8.63 -3.09 -10.95
C GLU A 381 -10.08 -2.95 -11.38
N TYR A 382 -10.60 -1.71 -11.44
CA TYR A 382 -11.95 -1.42 -11.93
C TYR A 382 -12.15 -1.89 -13.38
N TYR A 383 -11.25 -1.55 -14.30
CA TYR A 383 -11.41 -1.94 -15.71
C TYR A 383 -11.24 -3.44 -15.92
N ARG A 384 -10.36 -4.09 -15.16
CA ARG A 384 -10.24 -5.54 -15.18
C ARG A 384 -11.54 -6.20 -14.75
N ASP A 385 -12.08 -5.79 -13.60
CA ASP A 385 -13.31 -6.39 -13.07
C ASP A 385 -14.50 -6.11 -14.00
N LEU A 386 -14.54 -4.93 -14.64
CA LEU A 386 -15.53 -4.59 -15.67
C LEU A 386 -15.48 -5.55 -16.87
N LEU A 387 -14.29 -5.94 -17.33
CA LEU A 387 -14.13 -6.85 -18.47
C LEU A 387 -14.58 -8.29 -18.18
N PHE A 388 -14.69 -8.67 -16.91
CA PHE A 388 -15.25 -9.95 -16.47
C PHE A 388 -16.68 -9.84 -15.93
N ASN A 389 -17.26 -8.64 -15.91
CA ASN A 389 -18.60 -8.39 -15.40
C ASN A 389 -19.65 -8.60 -16.49
N PHE A 390 -19.90 -9.85 -16.84
CA PHE A 390 -20.96 -10.24 -17.75
C PHE A 390 -22.30 -10.43 -17.00
N PRO A 391 -23.45 -10.32 -17.68
CA PRO A 391 -24.73 -10.69 -17.09
C PRO A 391 -24.68 -12.14 -16.58
N LYS A 392 -25.12 -12.36 -15.34
CA LYS A 392 -25.36 -13.71 -14.82
C LYS A 392 -26.79 -14.13 -15.17
N PRO A 393 -27.04 -15.40 -15.51
CA PRO A 393 -28.40 -15.88 -15.64
C PRO A 393 -29.15 -15.62 -14.33
N GLU A 394 -30.38 -15.11 -14.41
CA GLU A 394 -31.21 -14.87 -13.24
C GLU A 394 -31.30 -16.16 -12.44
N THR A 395 -30.84 -16.14 -11.18
CA THR A 395 -31.08 -17.23 -10.26
C THR A 395 -32.58 -17.28 -10.03
N VAL A 396 -33.26 -18.20 -10.71
CA VAL A 396 -34.64 -18.57 -10.42
C VAL A 396 -34.65 -19.01 -8.96
N SER A 397 -35.07 -18.10 -8.09
CA SER A 397 -35.22 -18.36 -6.67
C SER A 397 -36.48 -19.20 -6.56
N ASN A 398 -36.31 -20.52 -6.46
CA ASN A 398 -37.40 -21.45 -6.17
C ASN A 398 -37.82 -21.37 -4.71
#